data_AF-A0A2B2BXU1-F1
#
_entry.id   AF-A0A2B2BXU1-F1
#
_cell.length_a   1.000
_cell.length_b   1.000
_cell.length_c   1.000
_cell.angle_alpha   90.00
_cell.angle_beta   90.00
_cell.angle_gamma   90.00
#
_symmetry.space_group_name_H-M   'P 1'
#
loop_
_entity.id
_entity.type
_entity.pdbx_description
1 polymer ?
#
loop_
_entity_poly.entity_id
_entity_poly.type
_entity_poly.pdbx_seq_one_letter_code
_entity_poly.pdbx_strand_id
1 'polypeptide(L)'
;MTVLYLAFFQGAIGPLGWLIIAEISPARLRGVGMGIATLFLWLCNFIVGLFFPTLLKVVGLSGTFFLFAVFGFIGVAFVAKNLPETRGLSLEQIEENFKMKA
;
A
#
# COMPACT_ATOMS: atom_id res chain seq x y z
N MET A 1 -6.35 -18.90 -17.79
CA MET A 1 -6.06 -17.45 -17.78
C MET A 1 -6.14 -16.84 -16.39
N THR A 2 -7.25 -16.98 -15.65
CA THR A 2 -7.40 -16.40 -14.30
C THR A 2 -6.37 -16.91 -13.27
N VAL A 3 -6.03 -18.20 -13.29
CA VAL A 3 -5.04 -18.79 -12.36
C VAL A 3 -3.63 -18.24 -12.61
N LEU A 4 -3.24 -18.10 -13.87
CA LEU A 4 -1.96 -17.48 -14.27
C LEU A 4 -1.89 -16.02 -13.84
N TYR A 5 -2.96 -15.24 -14.09
CA TYR A 5 -3.05 -13.85 -13.65
C TYR A 5 -2.90 -13.73 -12.11
N LEU A 6 -3.63 -14.54 -11.36
CA LEU A 6 -3.55 -14.55 -9.89
C LEU A 6 -2.15 -14.95 -9.39
N ALA A 7 -1.51 -15.94 -10.02
CA ALA A 7 -0.17 -16.38 -9.64
C ALA A 7 0.89 -15.27 -9.80
N PHE A 8 0.87 -14.54 -10.91
CA PHE A 8 1.80 -13.42 -11.12
C PHE A 8 1.48 -12.20 -10.25
N PHE A 9 0.20 -11.88 -10.09
CA PHE A 9 -0.22 -10.72 -9.28
C PHE A 9 0.07 -10.92 -7.79
N GLN A 10 -0.29 -12.09 -7.25
CA GLN A 10 -0.02 -12.47 -5.86
C GLN A 10 1.44 -12.89 -5.63
N GLY A 11 2.20 -13.20 -6.69
CA GLY A 11 3.62 -13.55 -6.58
C GLY A 11 4.54 -12.34 -6.58
N ALA A 12 4.18 -11.26 -7.26
CA ALA A 12 5.02 -10.06 -7.37
C ALA A 12 4.44 -8.86 -6.61
N ILE A 13 3.30 -8.34 -7.06
CA ILE A 13 2.79 -7.04 -6.61
C ILE A 13 2.26 -7.11 -5.18
N GLY A 14 1.53 -8.18 -4.84
CA GLY A 14 1.01 -8.39 -3.49
C GLY A 14 2.12 -8.47 -2.43
N PRO A 15 3.12 -9.36 -2.58
CA PRO A 15 4.21 -9.53 -1.62
C PRO A 15 5.13 -8.33 -1.53
N LEU A 16 5.37 -7.62 -2.64
CA LEU A 16 6.24 -6.43 -2.66
C LEU A 16 5.74 -5.33 -1.72
N GLY A 17 4.43 -5.07 -1.68
CA GLY A 17 3.88 -4.06 -0.77
C GLY A 17 4.15 -4.39 0.70
N TRP A 18 3.97 -5.65 1.09
CA TRP A 18 4.25 -6.12 2.45
C TRP A 18 5.74 -6.16 2.76
N LEU A 19 6.57 -6.50 1.77
CA LEU A 19 8.03 -6.50 1.89
C LEU A 19 8.55 -5.10 2.19
N ILE A 20 8.11 -4.10 1.43
CA ILE A 20 8.50 -2.71 1.62
C ILE A 20 8.15 -2.21 3.03
N ILE A 21 6.95 -2.54 3.53
CA ILE A 21 6.54 -2.20 4.91
C ILE A 21 7.49 -2.84 5.93
N ALA A 22 7.92 -4.08 5.70
CA ALA A 22 8.87 -4.77 6.55
C ALA A 22 10.29 -4.17 6.47
N GLU A 23 10.71 -3.68 5.31
CA GLU A 23 12.02 -3.04 5.09
C GLU A 23 12.11 -1.65 5.72
N ILE A 24 11.06 -0.83 5.63
CA ILE A 24 11.02 0.51 6.24
C ILE A 24 10.90 0.41 7.77
N SER A 25 10.25 -0.63 8.28
CA SER A 25 10.01 -0.76 9.71
C SER A 25 11.31 -1.14 10.45
N PRO A 26 11.69 -0.42 11.53
CA PRO A 26 12.88 -0.72 12.32
C PRO A 26 12.85 -2.17 12.81
N ALA A 27 13.99 -2.87 12.79
CA ALA A 27 14.04 -4.30 13.09
C ALA A 27 13.37 -4.68 14.43
N ARG A 28 13.53 -3.82 15.45
CA ARG A 28 12.94 -4.01 16.79
C ARG A 28 11.42 -3.78 16.84
N LEU A 29 10.87 -2.96 15.95
CA LEU A 29 9.45 -2.55 15.94
C LEU A 29 8.70 -3.08 14.71
N ARG A 30 9.32 -3.93 13.89
CA ARG A 30 8.75 -4.46 12.65
C ARG A 30 7.37 -5.07 12.85
N GLY A 31 7.18 -5.84 13.94
CA GLY A 31 5.86 -6.41 14.27
C GLY A 31 4.79 -5.34 14.52
N VAL A 32 5.13 -4.25 15.21
CA VAL A 32 4.21 -3.14 15.47
C VAL A 32 3.92 -2.35 14.19
N GLY A 33 4.96 -2.06 13.39
CA GLY A 33 4.82 -1.37 12.11
C GLY A 33 3.90 -2.13 11.14
N MET A 34 4.10 -3.44 11.02
CA MET A 34 3.22 -4.31 10.23
C MET A 34 1.80 -4.38 10.78
N GLY A 35 1.62 -4.44 12.10
CA GLY A 35 0.30 -4.45 12.73
C GLY A 35 -0.48 -3.17 12.46
N ILE A 36 0.16 -2.01 12.59
CA ILE A 36 -0.44 -0.70 12.29
C ILE A 36 -0.81 -0.64 10.80
N ALA A 37 0.10 -0.98 9.89
CA ALA A 37 -0.18 -0.99 8.45
C ALA A 37 -1.37 -1.89 8.10
N THR A 38 -1.44 -3.07 8.71
CA THR A 38 -2.55 -4.01 8.53
C THR A 38 -3.87 -3.42 9.05
N LEU A 39 -3.86 -2.81 10.23
CA LEU A 39 -5.04 -2.17 10.79
C LEU A 39 -5.58 -1.05 9.88
N PHE A 40 -4.69 -0.17 9.38
CA PHE A 40 -5.10 0.88 8.45
C PHE A 40 -5.62 0.30 7.13
N LEU A 41 -4.99 -0.74 6.59
CA LEU A 41 -5.47 -1.43 5.39
C LEU A 41 -6.91 -1.94 5.57
N TRP A 42 -7.16 -2.66 6.67
CA TRP A 42 -8.48 -3.21 6.96
C TRP A 42 -9.52 -2.13 7.26
N LEU A 43 -9.12 -1.06 7.95
CA LEU A 43 -10.01 0.07 8.22
C LEU A 43 -10.42 0.78 6.92
N CYS A 44 -9.46 1.06 6.04
CA CYS A 44 -9.75 1.63 4.72
C CYS A 44 -10.64 0.69 3.89
N ASN A 45 -10.38 -0.62 3.92
CA ASN A 45 -11.22 -1.61 3.23
C ASN A 45 -12.65 -1.59 3.77
N PHE A 46 -12.83 -1.53 5.08
CA PHE A 46 -14.14 -1.44 5.73
C PHE A 46 -14.88 -0.16 5.32
N ILE A 47 -14.22 0.99 5.37
CA ILE A 47 -14.80 2.28 4.95
C ILE A 47 -15.24 2.19 3.48
N VAL A 48 -14.37 1.73 2.59
CA VAL A 48 -14.71 1.58 1.16
C VAL A 48 -15.88 0.63 0.99
N GLY A 49 -15.88 -0.52 1.65
CA GLY A 49 -16.99 -1.49 1.58
C GLY A 49 -18.32 -0.92 2.06
N LEU A 50 -18.31 -0.08 3.10
CA LEU A 50 -19.50 0.56 3.65
C LEU A 50 -20.06 1.65 2.72
N PHE A 51 -19.17 2.50 2.18
CA PHE A 51 -19.59 3.65 1.36
C PHE A 51 -19.80 3.31 -0.11
N PHE A 52 -19.21 2.22 -0.63
CA PHE A 52 -19.28 1.85 -2.03
C PHE A 52 -20.73 1.71 -2.57
N PRO A 53 -21.67 1.03 -1.89
CA PRO A 53 -23.06 0.95 -2.35
C PRO A 53 -23.75 2.33 -2.40
N THR A 54 -23.44 3.21 -1.43
CA THR A 54 -23.99 4.58 -1.40
C THR A 54 -23.40 5.42 -2.52
N LEU A 55 -22.10 5.31 -2.77
CA LEU A 55 -21.39 6.04 -3.83
C LEU A 55 -21.90 5.62 -5.22
N LEU A 56 -22.13 4.33 -5.43
CA LEU A 56 -22.72 3.80 -6.65
C LEU A 56 -24.14 4.33 -6.90
N LYS A 57 -24.96 4.48 -5.85
CA LYS A 57 -26.33 5.01 -5.98
C LYS A 57 -26.37 6.50 -6.31
N VAL A 58 -25.46 7.28 -5.73
CA VAL A 58 -25.48 8.76 -5.87
C VAL A 58 -24.73 9.22 -7.12
N VAL A 59 -23.54 8.65 -7.38
CA VAL A 59 -22.62 9.13 -8.42
C VAL A 59 -22.58 8.19 -9.64
N GLY A 60 -23.22 7.02 -9.53
CA GLY A 60 -23.20 5.99 -10.58
C GLY A 60 -21.88 5.23 -10.65
N LEU A 61 -21.85 4.22 -11.53
CA LEU A 61 -20.70 3.35 -11.73
C LEU A 61 -19.46 4.13 -12.18
N SER A 62 -19.59 4.90 -13.27
CA SER A 62 -18.48 5.64 -13.87
C SER A 62 -17.88 6.68 -12.92
N GLY A 63 -18.72 7.41 -12.16
CA GLY A 63 -18.25 8.38 -11.18
C GLY A 63 -17.48 7.74 -10.02
N THR A 64 -17.93 6.57 -9.56
CA THR A 64 -17.25 5.82 -8.48
C THR A 64 -15.89 5.30 -8.92
N PHE A 65 -15.79 4.72 -10.13
CA PHE A 65 -14.51 4.25 -10.66
C PHE A 65 -13.54 5.40 -10.97
N PHE A 66 -14.05 6.53 -11.47
CA PHE A 66 -13.21 7.72 -11.67
C PHE A 66 -12.64 8.25 -10.35
N LEU A 67 -13.46 8.29 -9.29
CA LEU A 67 -13.00 8.68 -7.95
C LEU A 67 -11.88 7.75 -7.45
N PHE A 68 -12.03 6.44 -7.61
CA PHE A 68 -10.98 5.48 -7.25
C PHE A 68 -9.73 5.63 -8.10
N ALA A 69 -9.86 5.95 -9.39
CA ALA A 69 -8.71 6.25 -10.24
C ALA A 69 -7.94 7.48 -9.73
N VAL A 70 -8.63 8.55 -9.35
CA VAL A 70 -8.02 9.75 -8.76
C VAL A 70 -7.29 9.41 -7.46
N PHE A 71 -7.91 8.68 -6.54
CA PHE A 71 -7.24 8.22 -5.32
C PHE A 71 -6.03 7.33 -5.60
N GLY A 72 -6.13 6.46 -6.62
CA GLY A 72 -5.01 5.64 -7.08
C GLY A 72 -3.83 6.48 -7.55
N PHE A 73 -4.07 7.51 -8.38
CA PHE A 73 -3.01 8.43 -8.83
C PHE A 73 -2.36 9.20 -7.68
N ILE A 74 -3.15 9.65 -6.70
CA ILE A 74 -2.63 10.30 -5.49
C ILE A 74 -1.74 9.32 -4.71
N GLY A 75 -2.17 8.05 -4.58
CA GLY A 75 -1.38 7.00 -3.93
C GLY A 75 -0.05 6.75 -4.64
N VAL A 76 -0.06 6.64 -5.97
CA VAL A 76 1.17 6.47 -6.77
C VAL A 76 2.10 7.67 -6.60
N ALA A 77 1.57 8.90 -6.66
CA ALA A 77 2.37 10.10 -6.46
C ALA A 77 2.97 10.18 -5.05
N PHE A 78 2.20 9.75 -4.03
CA PHE A 78 2.68 9.68 -2.65
C PHE A 78 3.82 8.67 -2.51
N VAL A 79 3.67 7.47 -3.05
CA VAL A 79 4.71 6.43 -3.04
C VAL A 79 5.95 6.94 -3.77
N ALA A 80 5.81 7.48 -4.98
CA ALA A 80 6.94 7.95 -5.77
C ALA A 80 7.75 9.08 -5.08
N LYS A 81 7.11 9.91 -4.25
CA LYS A 81 7.78 11.02 -3.56
C LYS A 81 8.32 10.65 -2.17
N ASN A 82 7.58 9.84 -1.40
CA ASN A 82 7.87 9.59 0.01
C ASN A 82 8.57 8.26 0.25
N LEU A 83 8.47 7.30 -0.66
CA LEU A 83 9.15 6.02 -0.54
C LEU A 83 10.54 6.12 -1.20
N PRO A 84 11.64 6.14 -0.43
CA PRO A 84 12.98 6.01 -1.01
C PRO A 84 13.16 4.61 -1.60
N GLU A 85 13.92 4.51 -2.68
CA GLU A 85 14.25 3.22 -3.31
C GLU A 85 15.05 2.35 -2.32
N THR A 86 14.48 1.21 -1.91
CA THR A 86 15.12 0.26 -0.97
C THR A 86 15.94 -0.81 -1.70
N ARG A 87 15.86 -0.87 -3.03
CA ARG A 87 16.52 -1.90 -3.83
C ARG A 87 18.05 -1.84 -3.73
N GLY A 88 18.62 -2.96 -3.27
CA GLY A 88 20.07 -3.17 -3.23
C GLY A 88 20.78 -2.60 -2.00
N LEU A 89 20.03 -2.10 -1.02
CA LEU A 89 20.56 -1.64 0.27
C LEU A 89 20.42 -2.74 1.33
N SER A 90 21.36 -2.79 2.28
CA SER A 90 21.17 -3.63 3.47
C SER A 90 20.10 -3.03 4.38
N LEU A 91 19.45 -3.87 5.20
CA LEU A 91 18.44 -3.42 6.16
C LEU A 91 19.01 -2.36 7.14
N GLU A 92 20.29 -2.46 7.47
CA GLU A 92 21.02 -1.51 8.34
C GLU A 92 21.20 -0.15 7.65
N GLN A 93 21.58 -0.14 6.37
CA GLN A 93 21.70 1.08 5.57
C GLN A 93 20.35 1.78 5.37
N ILE A 94 19.26 1.02 5.21
CA ILE A 94 17.91 1.56 5.15
C ILE A 94 17.56 2.23 6.48
N GLU A 95 17.82 1.56 7.62
CA GLU A 95 17.54 2.11 8.94
C GLU A 95 18.36 3.38 9.24
N GLU A 96 19.64 3.45 8.84
CA GLU A 96 20.47 4.65 8.95
C GLU A 96 19.97 5.80 8.07
N ASN A 97 19.58 5.52 6.83
CA ASN A 97 19.03 6.52 5.92
C ASN A 97 17.70 7.11 6.42
N PHE A 98 16.85 6.30 7.05
CA PHE A 98 15.63 6.79 7.69
C PHE A 98 15.91 7.59 8.97
N LYS A 99 16.92 7.21 9.77
CA LYS A 99 17.35 7.98 10.96
C LYS A 99 17.96 9.34 10.61
N MET A 100 18.66 9.46 9.49
CA MET A 100 19.25 10.74 9.04
C MET A 100 18.23 11.70 8.40
N LYS A 101 17.06 11.21 7.97
CA LYS A 101 16.00 12.01 7.33
C LYS A 101 14.90 12.49 8.29
N ALA A 102 14.87 11.97 9.52
CA ALA A 102 13.93 12.36 10.58
C ALA A 102 14.55 13.44 11.48
#